data_AF-A0A815FY19-F1
#
_entry.id   AF-A0A815FY19-F1
#
_cell.length_a   1.000
_cell.length_b   1.000
_cell.length_c   1.000
_cell.angle_alpha   90.00
_cell.angle_beta   90.00
_cell.angle_gamma   90.00
#
_symmetry.space_group_name_H-M   'P 1'
#
loop_
_entity.id
_entity.type
_entity.pdbx_description
1 polymer ?
#
loop_
_entity_poly.entity_id
_entity_poly.type
_entity_poly.pdbx_seq_one_letter_code
_entity_poly.pdbx_strand_id
1 'polypeptide(L)'
;MAYNRENELNYDILSWDIIINYLKENIELKRSNQADHWVELLNERVANSHRDLARTTPAVNNYMQWIRSRAKCIKTSAKSIPSSILGPKITEGEIIDVRVSCRGPDDKLYDKDEQLRQRLPRGCTLIQCRLKDEGQPRLDFGLFALRKFSGGLGDDDDRENDNQAWLRYFLEHPRTASQIICTKKINGEACHLSCISLPPDNRLVLIAGSKNVHICFRTHSDILAYGNESTYNYASSFCHTILDTLSRMPDKGSKLLNFLSLTRYTAVFEILNYDHQHVVNLSYLKDEPNRSELKFITFAQVPQDFDAVVTNLCALPPDYAIEIARCLHLSATEYDIIENEPHILNEYLTSIKYRHECEGSVLYFLNKNDQVIGLLKKKTIWYVLLRAIREKARPMLSHWEKDRKMDLPDTLERVTRRFNAIQKWLLFSNEILHQWQMLAKQFITWIAEEGKRKKITRVDVADEYPKLWSRFLQETNNNDNFMKAMTDKNGEEDVWKQLNEMKIEEKKPKYDERKKTKQPSDLEYEEDIDLSLKDADENDEEN
;
A
#
# COMPACT_ATOMS: atom_id res chain seq x y z
N MET A 1 26.31 -12.54 -10.20
CA MET A 1 27.11 -11.65 -9.33
C MET A 1 27.39 -12.41 -8.05
N ALA A 2 28.65 -12.55 -7.64
CA ALA A 2 28.97 -13.14 -6.34
C ALA A 2 28.68 -12.09 -5.27
N TYR A 3 27.55 -12.23 -4.55
CA TYR A 3 27.26 -11.38 -3.41
C TYR A 3 28.26 -11.68 -2.30
N ASN A 4 29.01 -10.66 -1.88
CA ASN A 4 30.03 -10.79 -0.85
C ASN A 4 29.35 -11.16 0.48
N ARG A 5 29.74 -12.30 1.07
CA ARG A 5 29.05 -12.91 2.24
C ARG A 5 29.26 -12.17 3.57
N GLU A 6 30.02 -11.08 3.60
CA GLU A 6 30.49 -10.47 4.85
C GLU A 6 29.65 -9.31 5.41
N ASN A 7 28.57 -8.89 4.75
CA ASN A 7 27.70 -7.84 5.29
C ASN A 7 26.53 -8.43 6.09
N GLU A 8 26.83 -9.17 7.16
CA GLU A 8 25.80 -9.44 8.16
C GLU A 8 25.36 -8.12 8.79
N LEU A 9 24.06 -7.85 8.70
CA LEU A 9 23.41 -6.74 9.38
C LEU A 9 23.38 -7.02 10.89
N ASN A 10 24.48 -6.67 11.56
CA ASN A 10 24.62 -6.73 13.01
C ASN A 10 24.62 -5.29 13.52
N TYR A 11 23.42 -4.78 13.80
CA TYR A 11 23.25 -3.42 14.30
C TYR A 11 23.17 -3.43 15.82
N ASP A 12 23.83 -2.45 16.43
CA ASP A 12 23.61 -2.15 17.83
C ASP A 12 22.13 -1.77 18.04
N ILE A 13 21.53 -2.33 19.09
CA ILE A 13 20.19 -1.92 19.52
C ILE A 13 20.34 -0.55 20.17
N LEU A 14 19.77 0.46 19.52
CA LEU A 14 19.78 1.84 20.00
C LEU A 14 18.59 2.05 20.94
N SER A 15 18.78 2.84 21.99
CA SER A 15 17.67 3.26 22.85
C SER A 15 16.78 4.25 22.12
N TRP A 16 15.53 4.37 22.57
CA TRP A 16 14.60 5.38 22.07
C TRP A 16 15.17 6.80 22.22
N ASP A 17 15.82 7.10 23.35
CA ASP A 17 16.40 8.42 23.61
C ASP A 17 17.46 8.82 22.57
N ILE A 18 18.29 7.86 22.12
CA ILE A 18 19.28 8.10 21.06
C ILE A 18 18.57 8.46 19.75
N ILE A 19 17.54 7.68 19.39
CA ILE A 19 16.80 7.89 18.15
C ILE A 19 16.06 9.23 18.17
N ILE A 20 15.30 9.53 19.23
CA ILE A 20 14.49 10.74 19.29
C ILE A 20 15.35 12.02 19.36
N ASN A 21 16.50 11.98 20.06
CA ASN A 21 17.42 13.11 20.08
C ASN A 21 18.03 13.36 18.70
N TYR A 22 18.44 12.30 17.99
CA TYR A 22 18.90 12.43 16.62
C TYR A 22 17.83 13.06 15.70
N LEU A 23 16.58 12.61 15.79
CA LEU A 23 15.49 13.18 14.98
C LEU A 23 15.25 14.66 15.30
N LYS A 24 15.25 15.04 16.59
CA LYS A 24 15.06 16.43 17.03
C LYS A 24 16.12 17.38 16.47
N GLU A 25 17.37 16.93 16.43
CA GLU A 25 18.50 17.74 15.99
C GLU A 25 18.56 17.91 14.46
N ASN A 26 17.89 17.05 13.69
CA ASN A 26 18.10 16.94 12.24
C ASN A 26 16.82 17.10 11.39
N ILE A 27 15.64 17.25 12.00
CA ILE A 27 14.38 17.48 11.28
C ILE A 27 14.09 18.97 11.18
N GLU A 28 13.84 19.43 9.95
CA GLU A 28 13.31 20.76 9.67
C GLU A 28 11.89 20.62 9.12
N LEU A 29 10.89 21.07 9.88
CA LEU A 29 9.49 21.02 9.44
C LEU A 29 9.09 22.27 8.68
N LYS A 30 8.34 22.10 7.58
CA LYS A 30 7.70 23.21 6.85
C LYS A 30 6.59 23.91 7.66
N ARG A 31 5.99 23.27 8.66
CA ARG A 31 4.96 23.88 9.50
C ARG A 31 5.59 24.81 10.54
N SER A 32 5.40 26.12 10.39
CA SER A 32 6.07 27.14 11.21
C SER A 32 5.64 27.19 12.68
N ASN A 33 4.48 26.63 13.05
CA ASN A 33 3.84 26.90 14.34
C ASN A 33 3.90 25.72 15.34
N GLN A 34 4.61 24.63 15.03
CA GLN A 34 4.50 23.36 15.78
C GLN A 34 5.83 22.57 15.83
N ALA A 35 6.96 23.24 16.06
CA ALA A 35 8.28 22.63 16.02
C ALA A 35 8.44 21.42 16.97
N ASP A 36 7.72 21.38 18.10
CA ASP A 36 7.83 20.29 19.09
C ASP A 36 6.62 19.33 19.11
N HIS A 37 5.49 19.68 18.47
CA HIS A 37 4.28 18.87 18.56
C HIS A 37 4.45 17.46 17.99
N TRP A 38 5.22 17.34 16.90
CA TRP A 38 5.51 16.03 16.29
C TRP A 38 6.29 15.10 17.22
N VAL A 39 7.15 15.65 18.09
CA VAL A 39 7.91 14.89 19.09
C VAL A 39 6.97 14.32 20.14
N GLU A 40 6.05 15.15 20.66
CA GLU A 40 5.06 14.74 21.64
C GLU A 40 4.19 13.61 21.08
N LEU A 41 3.68 13.80 19.86
CA LEU A 41 2.87 12.82 19.16
C LEU A 41 3.62 11.50 18.93
N LEU A 42 4.90 11.57 18.56
CA LEU A 42 5.74 10.39 18.35
C LEU A 42 6.02 9.67 19.67
N ASN A 43 6.36 10.40 20.74
CA ASN A 43 6.58 9.83 22.08
C ASN A 43 5.31 9.17 22.62
N GLU A 44 4.14 9.78 22.46
CA GLU A 44 2.86 9.18 22.87
C GLU A 44 2.63 7.84 22.15
N ARG A 45 2.87 7.80 20.83
CA ARG A 45 2.66 6.58 20.03
C ARG A 45 3.70 5.49 20.35
N VAL A 46 4.93 5.87 20.64
CA VAL A 46 6.02 4.95 21.02
C VAL A 46 5.82 4.41 22.43
N ALA A 47 5.47 5.25 23.40
CA ALA A 47 5.14 4.83 24.76
C ALA A 47 4.00 3.80 24.80
N ASN A 48 3.03 3.92 23.89
CA ASN A 48 1.97 2.94 23.73
C ASN A 48 2.43 1.64 23.02
N SER A 49 3.52 1.69 22.26
CA SER A 49 4.08 0.53 21.54
C SER A 49 5.07 -0.28 22.39
N HIS A 50 5.72 0.36 23.38
CA HIS A 50 6.66 -0.27 24.30
C HIS A 50 6.03 -1.11 25.42
N ARG A 51 4.69 -1.13 25.57
CA ARG A 51 3.98 -1.87 26.62
C ARG A 51 3.92 -3.40 26.37
N ASP A 52 5.08 -3.97 26.09
CA ASP A 52 5.44 -5.38 25.95
C ASP A 52 5.73 -5.83 24.52
N LEU A 53 6.96 -6.27 24.29
CA LEU A 53 7.44 -7.04 23.12
C LEU A 53 6.65 -8.34 22.88
N ALA A 54 5.69 -8.63 23.75
CA ALA A 54 4.54 -9.45 23.48
C ALA A 54 3.32 -8.60 23.83
N ARG A 55 2.66 -7.97 22.84
CA ARG A 55 1.22 -7.74 23.00
C ARG A 55 0.66 -9.06 23.49
N THR A 56 -0.14 -9.02 24.56
CA THR A 56 -0.67 -10.25 25.12
C THR A 56 -1.26 -11.05 23.95
N THR A 57 -0.80 -12.30 23.81
CA THR A 57 -1.25 -13.25 22.79
C THR A 57 -2.76 -13.17 22.51
N PRO A 58 -3.65 -12.86 23.48
CA PRO A 58 -5.07 -12.59 23.25
C PRO A 58 -5.43 -11.61 22.13
N ALA A 59 -4.80 -10.42 22.00
CA ALA A 59 -5.27 -9.45 21.00
C ALA A 59 -5.04 -9.92 19.56
N VAL A 60 -3.85 -10.47 19.29
CA VAL A 60 -3.51 -11.04 17.97
C VAL A 60 -4.27 -12.34 17.72
N ASN A 61 -4.50 -13.14 18.76
CA ASN A 61 -5.36 -14.32 18.68
C ASN A 61 -6.80 -13.96 18.35
N ASN A 62 -7.37 -12.92 18.97
CA ASN A 62 -8.71 -12.42 18.68
C ASN A 62 -8.81 -11.92 17.23
N TYR A 63 -7.77 -11.22 16.75
CA TYR A 63 -7.68 -10.83 15.35
C TYR A 63 -7.64 -12.06 14.41
N MET A 64 -6.86 -13.09 14.76
CA MET A 64 -6.80 -14.33 13.99
C MET A 64 -8.12 -15.11 14.03
N GLN A 65 -8.83 -15.11 15.16
CA GLN A 65 -10.19 -15.68 15.26
C GLN A 65 -11.17 -14.91 14.36
N TRP A 66 -11.08 -13.56 14.31
CA TRP A 66 -11.85 -12.75 13.39
C TRP A 66 -11.50 -13.07 11.93
N ILE A 67 -10.23 -13.25 11.57
CA ILE A 67 -9.83 -13.68 10.22
C ILE A 67 -10.48 -15.03 9.87
N ARG A 68 -10.40 -16.01 10.77
CA ARG A 68 -10.94 -17.36 10.57
C ARG A 68 -12.45 -17.36 10.44
N SER A 69 -13.17 -16.58 11.24
CA SER A 69 -14.63 -16.44 11.13
C SER A 69 -15.08 -15.82 9.80
N ARG A 70 -14.15 -15.20 9.06
CA ARG A 70 -14.38 -14.54 7.77
C ARG A 70 -13.65 -15.21 6.61
N ALA A 71 -13.37 -16.51 6.70
CA ALA A 71 -12.64 -17.29 5.67
C ALA A 71 -13.25 -17.23 4.25
N LYS A 72 -14.52 -16.85 4.09
CA LYS A 72 -15.15 -16.62 2.77
C LYS A 72 -14.63 -15.37 2.06
N CYS A 73 -14.24 -14.33 2.81
CA CYS A 73 -13.80 -13.05 2.27
C CYS A 73 -12.34 -12.71 2.60
N ILE A 74 -11.70 -13.47 3.49
CA ILE A 74 -10.28 -13.33 3.86
C ILE A 74 -9.56 -14.65 3.57
N LYS A 75 -8.41 -14.55 2.93
CA LYS A 75 -7.49 -15.66 2.66
C LYS A 75 -6.18 -15.42 3.42
N THR A 76 -5.69 -16.46 4.06
CA THR A 76 -4.36 -16.50 4.67
C THR A 76 -3.41 -17.33 3.82
N SER A 77 -2.11 -17.02 3.88
CA SER A 77 -1.05 -17.81 3.27
C SER A 77 0.11 -17.94 4.27
N ALA A 78 0.25 -19.15 4.80
CA ALA A 78 1.31 -19.59 5.70
C ALA A 78 2.60 -19.89 4.92
N LYS A 79 3.76 -19.47 5.44
CA LYS A 79 5.07 -19.80 4.86
C LYS A 79 6.12 -19.93 5.96
N SER A 80 6.89 -21.02 5.91
CA SER A 80 8.00 -21.21 6.84
C SER A 80 9.09 -20.16 6.66
N ILE A 81 9.67 -19.71 7.77
CA ILE A 81 10.84 -18.85 7.80
C ILE A 81 12.08 -19.76 7.84
N PRO A 82 13.04 -19.61 6.91
CA PRO A 82 14.29 -20.36 6.95
C PRO A 82 14.99 -20.28 8.32
N SER A 83 15.45 -21.42 8.82
CA SER A 83 16.06 -21.52 10.16
C SER A 83 17.33 -20.68 10.33
N SER A 84 18.01 -20.32 9.23
CA SER A 84 19.16 -19.41 9.26
C SER A 84 18.81 -17.98 9.70
N ILE A 85 17.56 -17.58 9.45
CA ILE A 85 17.02 -16.27 9.82
C ILE A 85 16.59 -16.29 11.28
N LEU A 86 16.03 -17.43 11.71
CA LEU A 86 15.59 -17.67 13.07
C LEU A 86 16.80 -17.72 14.02
N GLY A 87 16.65 -17.10 15.20
CA GLY A 87 17.67 -17.19 16.25
C GLY A 87 17.78 -18.61 16.80
N PRO A 88 18.89 -18.98 17.47
CA PRO A 88 19.16 -20.36 17.92
C PRO A 88 18.16 -20.91 18.94
N LYS A 89 17.30 -20.04 19.51
CA LYS A 89 16.28 -20.39 20.51
C LYS A 89 14.87 -20.52 19.93
N ILE A 90 14.68 -20.21 18.64
CA ILE A 90 13.43 -20.41 17.92
C ILE A 90 13.55 -21.72 17.14
N THR A 91 12.65 -22.68 17.39
CA THR A 91 12.65 -23.98 16.70
C THR A 91 11.93 -23.90 15.36
N GLU A 92 10.84 -23.14 15.31
CA GLU A 92 9.96 -23.01 14.17
C GLU A 92 9.50 -21.56 14.03
N GLY A 93 9.41 -21.08 12.79
CA GLY A 93 8.93 -19.75 12.47
C GLY A 93 8.12 -19.76 11.19
N GLU A 94 7.04 -19.00 11.17
CA GLU A 94 6.13 -18.86 10.04
C GLU A 94 5.70 -17.39 9.88
N ILE A 95 5.58 -16.94 8.64
CA ILE A 95 4.82 -15.74 8.29
C ILE A 95 3.46 -16.11 7.71
N ILE A 96 2.44 -15.35 8.10
CA ILE A 96 1.06 -15.52 7.68
C ILE A 96 0.61 -14.25 6.96
N ASP A 97 0.67 -14.25 5.63
CA ASP A 97 0.12 -13.17 4.83
C ASP A 97 -1.41 -13.21 4.86
N VAL A 98 -2.06 -12.11 5.26
CA VAL A 98 -3.51 -11.97 5.35
C VAL A 98 -4.00 -11.00 4.28
N ARG A 99 -4.95 -11.45 3.44
CA ARG A 99 -5.50 -10.63 2.35
C ARG A 99 -6.96 -10.93 2.10
N VAL A 100 -7.65 -10.00 1.44
CA VAL A 100 -8.99 -10.24 0.92
C VAL A 100 -8.99 -11.33 -0.15
N SER A 101 -9.99 -12.21 -0.09
CA SER A 101 -10.25 -13.28 -1.06
C SER A 101 -11.34 -12.83 -2.03
N CYS A 102 -10.97 -12.49 -3.26
CA CYS A 102 -11.93 -12.12 -4.29
C CYS A 102 -11.44 -12.50 -5.69
N ARG A 103 -12.38 -12.68 -6.62
CA ARG A 103 -12.09 -12.77 -8.06
C ARG A 103 -12.25 -11.37 -8.64
N GLY A 104 -11.16 -10.78 -9.13
CA GLY A 104 -11.13 -9.42 -9.68
C GLY A 104 -10.67 -8.36 -8.67
N PRO A 105 -11.03 -7.08 -8.89
CA PRO A 105 -10.63 -5.98 -8.00
C PRO A 105 -11.17 -6.15 -6.58
N ASP A 106 -10.32 -5.86 -5.60
CA ASP A 106 -10.69 -5.94 -4.18
C ASP A 106 -11.64 -4.83 -3.73
N ASP A 107 -11.72 -3.74 -4.51
CA ASP A 107 -12.59 -2.58 -4.27
C ASP A 107 -14.03 -2.99 -3.96
N LYS A 108 -14.60 -3.92 -4.73
CA LYS A 108 -15.99 -4.37 -4.58
C LYS A 108 -16.29 -4.97 -3.22
N LEU A 109 -15.30 -5.64 -2.61
CA LEU A 109 -15.45 -6.28 -1.32
C LEU A 109 -15.32 -5.26 -0.18
N TYR A 110 -14.32 -4.38 -0.27
CA TYR A 110 -14.16 -3.27 0.68
C TYR A 110 -15.35 -2.32 0.68
N ASP A 111 -15.97 -2.04 -0.48
CA ASP A 111 -17.12 -1.11 -0.57
C ASP A 111 -18.35 -1.61 0.21
N LYS A 112 -18.51 -2.93 0.28
CA LYS A 112 -19.66 -3.59 0.91
C LYS A 112 -19.44 -3.88 2.40
N ASP A 113 -18.20 -3.84 2.87
CA ASP A 113 -17.83 -4.35 4.18
C ASP A 113 -17.01 -3.35 4.99
N GLU A 114 -17.67 -2.68 5.93
CA GLU A 114 -17.07 -1.68 6.81
C GLU A 114 -15.99 -2.26 7.71
N GLN A 115 -16.18 -3.47 8.23
CA GLN A 115 -15.19 -4.11 9.08
C GLN A 115 -13.92 -4.43 8.30
N LEU A 116 -14.01 -4.83 7.03
CA LEU A 116 -12.82 -5.00 6.19
C LEU A 116 -12.09 -3.67 6.00
N ARG A 117 -12.80 -2.56 5.73
CA ARG A 117 -12.19 -1.22 5.63
C ARG A 117 -11.46 -0.82 6.91
N GLN A 118 -12.04 -1.11 8.07
CA GLN A 118 -11.49 -0.72 9.38
C GLN A 118 -10.36 -1.65 9.86
N ARG A 119 -10.41 -2.95 9.56
CA ARG A 119 -9.55 -3.96 10.22
C ARG A 119 -8.50 -4.61 9.33
N LEU A 120 -8.68 -4.63 8.01
CA LEU A 120 -7.77 -5.36 7.09
C LEU A 120 -7.06 -4.41 6.11
N PRO A 121 -5.77 -4.11 6.33
CA PRO A 121 -5.01 -3.26 5.42
C PRO A 121 -4.61 -3.99 4.14
N ARG A 122 -4.13 -3.23 3.15
CA ARG A 122 -3.58 -3.79 1.90
C ARG A 122 -2.09 -4.10 2.09
N GLY A 123 -1.82 -5.13 2.88
CA GLY A 123 -0.50 -5.54 3.31
C GLY A 123 -0.54 -5.85 4.80
N CYS A 124 -0.79 -7.10 5.15
CA CYS A 124 -0.89 -7.55 6.53
C CYS A 124 -0.17 -8.88 6.67
N THR A 125 0.79 -8.96 7.58
CA THR A 125 1.55 -10.17 7.85
C THR A 125 1.61 -10.39 9.34
N LEU A 126 1.18 -11.56 9.78
CA LEU A 126 1.44 -12.05 11.14
C LEU A 126 2.71 -12.89 11.13
N ILE A 127 3.38 -12.95 12.27
CA ILE A 127 4.51 -13.83 12.50
C ILE A 127 4.17 -14.79 13.65
N GLN A 128 4.45 -16.07 13.45
CA GLN A 128 4.27 -17.10 14.45
C GLN A 128 5.61 -17.79 14.71
N CYS A 129 6.07 -17.80 15.96
CA CYS A 129 7.34 -18.40 16.34
C CYS A 129 7.16 -19.35 17.53
N ARG A 130 7.85 -20.50 17.51
CA ARG A 130 7.94 -21.43 18.64
C ARG A 130 9.31 -21.32 19.29
N LEU A 131 9.33 -20.99 20.59
CA LEU A 131 10.56 -20.99 21.38
C LEU A 131 10.84 -22.40 21.90
N LYS A 132 12.12 -22.77 22.02
CA LYS A 132 12.57 -24.11 22.50
C LYS A 132 11.94 -24.52 23.84
N ASP A 133 11.75 -23.55 24.72
CA ASP A 133 11.31 -23.78 26.11
C ASP A 133 9.80 -23.50 26.30
N GLU A 134 9.05 -23.24 25.22
CA GLU A 134 7.63 -22.91 25.29
C GLU A 134 6.75 -23.94 24.58
N GLY A 135 5.71 -24.42 25.28
CA GLY A 135 4.76 -25.38 24.70
C GLY A 135 3.87 -24.79 23.61
N GLN A 136 3.61 -23.48 23.63
CA GLN A 136 2.71 -22.81 22.68
C GLN A 136 3.46 -21.82 21.79
N PRO A 137 3.15 -21.76 20.48
CA PRO A 137 3.74 -20.77 19.60
C PRO A 137 3.22 -19.36 19.95
N ARG A 138 4.11 -18.37 19.86
CA ARG A 138 3.78 -16.96 19.98
C ARG A 138 3.32 -16.44 18.63
N LEU A 139 2.21 -15.72 18.59
CA LEU A 139 1.67 -15.06 17.39
C LEU A 139 1.69 -13.55 17.59
N ASP A 140 2.24 -12.82 16.63
CA ASP A 140 2.35 -11.36 16.66
C ASP A 140 2.15 -10.73 15.27
N PHE A 141 1.98 -9.41 15.21
CA PHE A 141 2.01 -8.66 13.96
C PHE A 141 3.45 -8.44 13.50
N GLY A 142 3.77 -8.98 12.33
CA GLY A 142 5.02 -8.68 11.64
C GLY A 142 4.93 -7.36 10.86
N LEU A 143 3.83 -7.13 10.16
CA LEU A 143 3.65 -5.99 9.26
C LEU A 143 2.18 -5.57 9.14
N PHE A 144 1.91 -4.26 9.14
CA PHE A 144 0.57 -3.70 8.97
C PHE A 144 0.63 -2.40 8.16
N ALA A 145 0.35 -2.50 6.87
CA ALA A 145 0.40 -1.40 5.91
C ALA A 145 -0.85 -0.49 5.99
N LEU A 146 -0.99 0.43 5.04
CA LEU A 146 -2.16 1.30 4.96
C LEU A 146 -3.45 0.52 4.67
N ARG A 147 -4.54 1.01 5.25
CA ARG A 147 -5.90 0.58 4.90
C ARG A 147 -6.22 0.91 3.45
N LYS A 148 -7.18 0.18 2.87
CA LYS A 148 -7.71 0.53 1.55
C LYS A 148 -8.27 1.96 1.60
N PHE A 149 -7.96 2.74 0.58
CA PHE A 149 -8.63 4.02 0.29
C PHE A 149 -8.98 4.06 -1.21
N SER A 150 -9.90 4.93 -1.60
CA SER A 150 -10.48 4.97 -2.95
C SER A 150 -10.11 6.23 -3.72
N GLY A 151 -10.38 6.20 -5.03
CA GLY A 151 -10.38 7.41 -5.86
C GLY A 151 -11.73 8.05 -5.72
N GLY A 152 -11.75 9.34 -5.45
CA GLY A 152 -12.96 10.13 -5.45
C GLY A 152 -13.06 10.97 -6.71
N LEU A 153 -14.23 11.59 -6.93
CA LEU A 153 -14.44 12.59 -7.98
C LEU A 153 -14.13 12.06 -9.39
N GLY A 154 -14.68 10.89 -9.72
CA GLY A 154 -14.50 10.29 -11.03
C GLY A 154 -13.07 9.86 -11.29
N ASP A 155 -12.45 9.09 -10.39
CA ASP A 155 -11.09 8.55 -10.56
C ASP A 155 -11.01 7.01 -10.52
N ASP A 156 -12.11 6.34 -10.17
CA ASP A 156 -12.18 4.88 -10.11
C ASP A 156 -12.86 4.33 -11.38
N ASP A 157 -12.03 3.66 -12.19
CA ASP A 157 -12.29 3.13 -13.54
C ASP A 157 -13.56 2.27 -13.70
N ASP A 158 -14.12 1.76 -12.59
CA ASP A 158 -15.16 0.74 -12.50
C ASP A 158 -16.48 1.24 -11.84
N ARG A 159 -16.60 2.53 -11.51
CA ARG A 159 -17.73 3.06 -10.71
C ARG A 159 -18.52 4.14 -11.43
N GLU A 160 -19.42 3.72 -12.32
CA GLU A 160 -20.28 4.66 -13.07
C GLU A 160 -21.49 5.17 -12.26
N ASN A 161 -21.89 4.48 -11.17
CA ASN A 161 -23.18 4.72 -10.50
C ASN A 161 -23.12 5.16 -9.02
N ASP A 162 -21.93 5.20 -8.39
CA ASP A 162 -21.80 5.58 -6.96
C ASP A 162 -20.64 6.56 -6.77
N ASN A 163 -20.91 7.84 -7.08
CA ASN A 163 -19.95 8.94 -6.95
C ASN A 163 -19.55 9.23 -5.49
N GLN A 164 -20.20 8.59 -4.51
CA GLN A 164 -19.97 8.82 -3.08
C GLN A 164 -19.31 7.63 -2.37
N ALA A 165 -19.09 6.51 -3.05
CA ALA A 165 -18.47 5.31 -2.46
C ALA A 165 -17.13 5.59 -1.76
N TRP A 166 -16.35 6.54 -2.27
CA TRP A 166 -15.06 6.92 -1.70
C TRP A 166 -15.17 7.57 -0.31
N LEU A 167 -16.29 8.24 0.02
CA LEU A 167 -16.52 8.83 1.34
C LEU A 167 -16.61 7.76 2.44
N ARG A 168 -16.98 6.52 2.10
CA ARG A 168 -17.03 5.39 3.07
C ARG A 168 -15.65 4.97 3.60
N TYR A 169 -14.59 5.49 3.00
CA TYR A 169 -13.20 5.28 3.42
C TYR A 169 -12.67 6.40 4.30
N PHE A 170 -13.43 7.48 4.47
CA PHE A 170 -13.12 8.52 5.44
C PHE A 170 -13.67 8.13 6.82
N LEU A 171 -12.92 8.47 7.86
CA LEU A 171 -13.29 8.34 9.27
C LEU A 171 -14.20 9.49 9.72
N GLU A 172 -14.04 10.67 9.12
CA GLU A 172 -14.86 11.86 9.33
C GLU A 172 -15.15 12.56 7.99
N HIS A 173 -16.11 13.49 7.94
CA HIS A 173 -16.35 14.23 6.70
C HIS A 173 -15.08 14.96 6.24
N PRO A 174 -14.71 14.95 4.94
CA PRO A 174 -13.57 15.72 4.43
C PRO A 174 -13.57 17.22 4.78
N ARG A 175 -14.72 17.77 5.21
CA ARG A 175 -14.92 19.18 5.59
C ARG A 175 -14.46 19.48 7.02
N THR A 176 -14.38 18.47 7.87
CA THR A 176 -13.86 18.63 9.23
C THR A 176 -12.33 18.70 9.24
N ALA A 177 -11.69 18.41 8.09
CA ALA A 177 -10.26 18.61 7.95
C ALA A 177 -9.90 20.10 8.09
N SER A 178 -8.88 20.38 8.89
CA SER A 178 -8.28 21.71 8.99
C SER A 178 -7.23 21.94 7.92
N GLN A 179 -6.59 20.86 7.44
CA GLN A 179 -5.47 20.93 6.51
C GLN A 179 -5.45 19.69 5.61
N ILE A 180 -4.84 19.84 4.43
CA ILE A 180 -4.61 18.74 3.51
C ILE A 180 -3.12 18.67 3.16
N ILE A 181 -2.51 17.52 3.40
CA ILE A 181 -1.16 17.21 2.91
C ILE A 181 -1.27 16.57 1.55
N CYS A 182 -0.67 17.16 0.53
CA CYS A 182 -0.75 16.69 -0.84
C CYS A 182 0.60 16.12 -1.26
N THR A 183 0.65 14.83 -1.59
CA THR A 183 1.87 14.16 -2.04
C THR A 183 1.78 13.78 -3.50
N LYS A 184 2.92 13.69 -4.19
CA LYS A 184 2.94 13.13 -5.55
C LYS A 184 2.55 11.65 -5.49
N LYS A 185 1.62 11.24 -6.35
CA LYS A 185 1.31 9.82 -6.55
C LYS A 185 2.41 9.20 -7.40
N ILE A 186 3.32 8.48 -6.73
CA ILE A 186 4.42 7.76 -7.37
C ILE A 186 3.86 6.58 -8.17
N ASN A 187 4.37 6.39 -9.39
CA ASN A 187 3.90 5.36 -10.33
C ASN A 187 4.79 4.10 -10.26
N GLY A 188 4.67 3.35 -9.18
CA GLY A 188 5.45 2.13 -8.90
C GLY A 188 4.58 0.95 -8.46
N GLU A 189 5.24 -0.01 -7.81
CA GLU A 189 4.58 -1.12 -7.10
C GLU A 189 4.67 -0.98 -5.58
N ALA A 190 3.54 -1.20 -4.89
CA ALA A 190 3.46 -1.01 -3.45
C ALA A 190 4.43 -1.96 -2.74
N CYS A 191 5.32 -1.38 -1.93
CA CYS A 191 6.33 -2.09 -1.16
C CYS A 191 6.21 -1.71 0.32
N HIS A 192 6.37 -2.69 1.21
CA HIS A 192 6.31 -2.47 2.65
C HIS A 192 7.58 -2.98 3.31
N LEU A 193 8.01 -2.30 4.35
CA LEU A 193 9.11 -2.74 5.22
C LEU A 193 8.71 -2.52 6.68
N SER A 194 8.88 -3.56 7.49
CA SER A 194 8.93 -3.45 8.94
C SER A 194 10.21 -4.11 9.47
N CYS A 195 10.59 -3.72 10.68
CA CYS A 195 11.67 -4.34 11.43
C CYS A 195 11.08 -4.82 12.75
N ILE A 196 11.33 -6.06 13.12
CA ILE A 196 10.88 -6.62 14.38
C ILE A 196 12.07 -7.20 15.15
N SER A 197 11.99 -7.15 16.48
CA SER A 197 12.91 -7.83 17.37
C SER A 197 12.35 -9.20 17.72
N LEU A 198 13.05 -10.27 17.35
CA LEU A 198 12.66 -11.63 17.71
C LEU A 198 13.18 -11.99 19.11
N PRO A 199 12.34 -12.56 19.99
CA PRO A 199 12.81 -13.05 21.28
C PRO A 199 13.58 -14.37 21.15
N PRO A 200 14.44 -14.69 22.13
CA PRO A 200 14.76 -13.89 23.32
C PRO A 200 16.07 -13.10 23.19
N ASP A 201 16.78 -13.21 22.07
CA ASP A 201 18.06 -12.50 21.82
C ASP A 201 17.88 -11.07 21.28
N ASN A 202 16.63 -10.63 21.12
CA ASN A 202 16.26 -9.35 20.54
C ASN A 202 16.86 -9.10 19.15
N ARG A 203 17.05 -10.18 18.39
CA ARG A 203 17.61 -10.09 17.05
C ARG A 203 16.65 -9.36 16.12
N LEU A 204 17.15 -8.31 15.47
CA LEU A 204 16.39 -7.59 14.45
C LEU A 204 16.23 -8.43 13.18
N VAL A 205 14.99 -8.56 12.72
CA VAL A 205 14.59 -9.24 11.49
C VAL A 205 13.72 -8.30 10.67
N LEU A 206 14.03 -8.20 9.38
CA LEU A 206 13.25 -7.41 8.43
C LEU A 206 12.11 -8.26 7.90
N ILE A 207 10.94 -7.64 7.74
CA ILE A 207 9.81 -8.21 7.01
C ILE A 207 9.48 -7.24 5.90
N ALA A 208 9.57 -7.68 4.65
CA ALA A 208 9.25 -6.83 3.52
C ALA A 208 8.63 -7.60 2.37
N GLY A 209 8.01 -6.87 1.46
CA GLY A 209 7.43 -7.44 0.26
C GLY A 209 6.41 -6.54 -0.39
N SER A 210 5.55 -7.17 -1.19
CA SER A 210 4.45 -6.51 -1.91
C SER A 210 3.17 -6.50 -1.07
N LYS A 211 2.09 -5.92 -1.61
CA LYS A 211 0.74 -6.02 -1.02
C LYS A 211 0.34 -7.40 -0.48
N ASN A 212 0.70 -8.49 -1.17
CA ASN A 212 0.12 -9.81 -0.94
C ASN A 212 1.12 -10.87 -0.48
N VAL A 213 2.42 -10.60 -0.60
CA VAL A 213 3.49 -11.57 -0.38
C VAL A 213 4.64 -10.84 0.28
N HIS A 214 4.97 -11.26 1.48
CA HIS A 214 6.13 -10.80 2.24
C HIS A 214 7.07 -11.98 2.53
N ILE A 215 8.31 -11.67 2.92
CA ILE A 215 9.32 -12.61 3.41
C ILE A 215 10.09 -11.99 4.59
N CYS A 216 10.69 -12.82 5.43
CA CYS A 216 11.62 -12.40 6.47
C CYS A 216 13.05 -12.45 5.93
N PHE A 217 13.93 -11.53 6.31
CA PHE A 217 15.34 -11.57 5.90
C PHE A 217 16.22 -10.67 6.78
N ARG A 218 17.53 -10.91 6.73
CA ARG A 218 18.57 -10.01 7.26
C ARG A 218 19.68 -9.77 6.23
N THR A 219 19.85 -10.71 5.29
CA THR A 219 20.91 -10.70 4.29
C THR A 219 20.39 -11.12 2.92
N HIS A 220 21.19 -10.94 1.86
CA HIS A 220 20.85 -11.45 0.54
C HIS A 220 20.75 -13.00 0.53
N SER A 221 21.55 -13.68 1.33
CA SER A 221 21.51 -15.14 1.47
C SER A 221 20.19 -15.63 2.04
N ASP A 222 19.61 -14.89 2.98
CA ASP A 222 18.30 -15.22 3.56
C ASP A 222 17.18 -15.15 2.51
N ILE A 223 17.24 -14.16 1.62
CA ILE A 223 16.28 -14.02 0.51
C ILE A 223 16.38 -15.24 -0.42
N LEU A 224 17.60 -15.69 -0.73
CA LEU A 224 17.84 -16.86 -1.57
C LEU A 224 17.37 -18.17 -0.92
N ALA A 225 17.30 -18.24 0.42
CA ALA A 225 16.87 -19.43 1.14
C ALA A 225 15.38 -19.76 0.93
N TYR A 226 14.58 -18.80 0.45
CA TYR A 226 13.20 -19.05 -0.01
C TYR A 226 13.12 -19.74 -1.38
N GLY A 227 14.26 -19.95 -2.06
CA GLY A 227 14.35 -20.63 -3.34
C GLY A 227 13.83 -19.81 -4.52
N ASN A 228 13.72 -20.46 -5.68
CA ASN A 228 13.26 -19.85 -6.94
C ASN A 228 11.75 -20.03 -7.16
N GLU A 229 10.96 -20.08 -6.08
CA GLU A 229 9.50 -20.16 -6.23
C GLU A 229 8.97 -18.86 -6.84
N SER A 230 8.24 -18.97 -7.95
CA SER A 230 7.73 -17.82 -8.69
C SER A 230 6.85 -16.88 -7.85
N THR A 231 6.29 -17.39 -6.75
CA THR A 231 5.48 -16.62 -5.80
C THR A 231 6.30 -15.53 -5.08
N TYR A 232 7.62 -15.70 -4.95
CA TYR A 232 8.51 -14.78 -4.25
C TYR A 232 9.23 -13.80 -5.16
N ASN A 233 9.27 -14.01 -6.48
CA ASN A 233 10.10 -13.21 -7.39
C ASN A 233 10.00 -11.69 -7.17
N TYR A 234 8.78 -11.16 -7.04
CA TYR A 234 8.56 -9.74 -6.75
C TYR A 234 9.03 -9.35 -5.34
N ALA A 235 8.65 -10.11 -4.32
CA ALA A 235 9.05 -9.82 -2.94
C ALA A 235 10.57 -9.88 -2.77
N SER A 236 11.24 -10.88 -3.35
CA SER A 236 12.70 -11.02 -3.32
C SER A 236 13.41 -9.85 -3.99
N SER A 237 12.93 -9.39 -5.15
CA SER A 237 13.45 -8.18 -5.82
C SER A 237 13.32 -6.94 -4.93
N PHE A 238 12.20 -6.79 -4.24
CA PHE A 238 11.99 -5.66 -3.32
C PHE A 238 12.93 -5.74 -2.12
N CYS A 239 13.11 -6.93 -1.53
CA CYS A 239 13.99 -7.15 -0.39
C CYS A 239 15.47 -6.88 -0.75
N HIS A 240 15.91 -7.27 -1.95
CA HIS A 240 17.25 -6.90 -2.43
C HIS A 240 17.40 -5.39 -2.55
N THR A 241 16.44 -4.71 -3.17
CA THR A 241 16.46 -3.25 -3.31
C THR A 241 16.50 -2.55 -1.94
N ILE A 242 15.80 -3.09 -0.94
CA ILE A 242 15.85 -2.61 0.44
C ILE A 242 17.25 -2.78 1.04
N LEU A 243 17.86 -3.96 0.96
CA LEU A 243 19.21 -4.19 1.49
C LEU A 243 20.25 -3.28 0.82
N ASP A 244 20.16 -3.13 -0.49
CA ASP A 244 21.05 -2.26 -1.26
C ASP A 244 20.85 -0.79 -0.90
N THR A 245 19.61 -0.38 -0.59
CA THR A 245 19.31 0.97 -0.09
C THR A 245 19.87 1.18 1.31
N LEU A 246 19.66 0.25 2.23
CA LEU A 246 20.21 0.30 3.60
C LEU A 246 21.74 0.36 3.57
N SER A 247 22.39 -0.44 2.73
CA SER A 247 23.85 -0.50 2.63
C SER A 247 24.50 0.81 2.18
N ARG A 248 23.76 1.66 1.46
CA ARG A 248 24.19 2.99 0.98
C ARG A 248 23.96 4.10 1.99
N MET A 249 23.20 3.86 3.06
CA MET A 249 22.98 4.84 4.12
C MET A 249 24.26 5.02 4.96
N PRO A 250 24.51 6.22 5.52
CA PRO A 250 25.72 6.51 6.32
C PRO A 250 25.95 5.54 7.49
N ASP A 251 24.89 5.11 8.17
CA ASP A 251 24.94 4.16 9.29
C ASP A 251 24.46 2.76 8.92
N LYS A 252 24.50 2.45 7.61
CA LYS A 252 23.94 1.24 7.00
C LYS A 252 22.46 1.02 7.33
N GLY A 253 21.72 2.08 7.71
CA GLY A 253 20.31 2.02 8.06
C GLY A 253 20.03 1.65 9.52
N SER A 254 21.06 1.60 10.38
CA SER A 254 20.91 1.24 11.80
C SER A 254 19.83 2.06 12.52
N LYS A 255 19.83 3.40 12.36
CA LYS A 255 18.81 4.26 12.98
C LYS A 255 17.42 4.00 12.45
N LEU A 256 17.26 3.80 11.13
CA LEU A 256 15.97 3.47 10.53
C LEU A 256 15.41 2.16 11.08
N LEU A 257 16.23 1.12 11.14
CA LEU A 257 15.79 -0.20 11.57
C LEU A 257 15.47 -0.24 13.07
N ASN A 258 16.25 0.45 13.90
CA ASN A 258 15.92 0.67 15.30
C ASN A 258 14.62 1.48 15.45
N PHE A 259 14.46 2.57 14.69
CA PHE A 259 13.22 3.36 14.67
C PHE A 259 12.00 2.48 14.35
N LEU A 260 12.05 1.67 13.29
CA LEU A 260 10.96 0.76 12.91
C LEU A 260 10.68 -0.31 13.98
N SER A 261 11.73 -0.87 14.59
CA SER A 261 11.58 -1.88 15.65
C SER A 261 10.95 -1.30 16.92
N LEU A 262 11.42 -0.13 17.38
CA LEU A 262 10.93 0.52 18.59
C LEU A 262 9.51 1.07 18.43
N THR A 263 9.19 1.64 17.26
CA THR A 263 7.85 2.20 16.96
C THR A 263 6.84 1.14 16.53
N ARG A 264 7.31 -0.03 16.09
CA ARG A 264 6.50 -1.06 15.41
C ARG A 264 5.78 -0.54 14.17
N TYR A 265 6.33 0.49 13.54
CA TYR A 265 5.78 1.03 12.31
C TYR A 265 6.12 0.15 11.11
N THR A 266 5.24 0.19 10.12
CA THR A 266 5.50 -0.28 8.77
C THR A 266 5.79 0.93 7.90
N ALA A 267 6.99 1.01 7.34
CA ALA A 267 7.30 1.97 6.30
C ALA A 267 6.65 1.53 4.99
N VAL A 268 5.90 2.44 4.37
CA VAL A 268 5.16 2.21 3.13
C VAL A 268 5.87 2.96 2.00
N PHE A 269 6.19 2.23 0.95
CA PHE A 269 6.94 2.70 -0.21
C PHE A 269 6.16 2.44 -1.50
N GLU A 270 6.52 3.19 -2.53
CA GLU A 270 6.43 2.72 -3.91
C GLU A 270 7.81 2.35 -4.40
N ILE A 271 7.95 1.16 -4.99
CA ILE A 271 9.18 0.77 -5.69
C ILE A 271 9.04 1.09 -7.17
N LEU A 272 9.98 1.88 -7.66
CA LEU A 272 10.15 2.23 -9.06
C LEU A 272 11.14 1.25 -9.67
N ASN A 273 10.80 0.63 -10.79
CA ASN A 273 11.67 -0.36 -11.44
C ASN A 273 11.74 -0.07 -12.94
N TYR A 274 12.96 0.14 -13.44
CA TYR A 274 13.20 0.46 -14.85
C TYR A 274 12.77 -0.66 -15.81
N ASP A 275 12.86 -1.91 -15.38
CA ASP A 275 12.53 -3.10 -16.17
C ASP A 275 11.04 -3.47 -16.11
N HIS A 276 10.28 -2.85 -15.20
CA HIS A 276 8.83 -3.07 -15.04
C HIS A 276 8.11 -1.74 -14.88
N GLN A 277 8.07 -0.95 -15.95
CA GLN A 277 7.47 0.39 -15.94
C GLN A 277 5.97 0.32 -16.22
N HIS A 278 5.23 1.20 -15.54
CA HIS A 278 3.79 1.32 -15.73
C HIS A 278 3.45 2.29 -16.87
N VAL A 279 3.39 3.58 -16.58
CA VAL A 279 3.04 4.63 -17.55
C VAL A 279 4.04 5.78 -17.50
N VAL A 280 4.58 6.10 -16.33
CA VAL A 280 5.62 7.14 -16.18
C VAL A 280 6.96 6.58 -16.59
N ASN A 281 7.72 7.36 -17.36
CA ASN A 281 9.04 6.97 -17.84
C ASN A 281 10.08 7.04 -16.72
N LEU A 282 10.72 5.91 -16.43
CA LEU A 282 11.74 5.76 -15.39
C LEU A 282 13.15 5.66 -15.98
N SER A 283 13.40 6.24 -17.16
CA SER A 283 14.68 6.07 -17.86
C SER A 283 15.89 6.61 -17.09
N TYR A 284 15.68 7.50 -16.13
CA TYR A 284 16.74 7.97 -15.22
C TYR A 284 17.30 6.86 -14.33
N LEU A 285 16.54 5.77 -14.08
CA LEU A 285 16.99 4.61 -13.29
C LEU A 285 17.81 3.60 -14.11
N LYS A 286 18.04 3.84 -15.40
CA LYS A 286 18.71 2.88 -16.29
C LYS A 286 20.07 2.45 -15.74
N ASP A 287 20.79 3.40 -15.17
CA ASP A 287 22.17 3.25 -14.71
C ASP A 287 22.27 3.08 -13.18
N GLU A 288 21.13 3.02 -12.47
CA GLU A 288 21.10 2.79 -11.02
C GLU A 288 21.39 1.32 -10.68
N PRO A 289 21.99 1.04 -9.50
CA PRO A 289 22.12 -0.32 -8.99
C PRO A 289 20.75 -1.02 -8.88
N ASN A 290 20.64 -2.23 -9.43
CA ASN A 290 19.37 -2.98 -9.58
C ASN A 290 18.26 -2.25 -10.35
N ARG A 291 18.57 -1.09 -10.96
CA ARG A 291 17.69 -0.31 -11.81
C ARG A 291 16.34 -0.03 -11.14
N SER A 292 16.38 0.15 -9.82
CA SER A 292 15.21 0.27 -8.95
C SER A 292 15.43 1.34 -7.88
N GLU A 293 14.37 2.03 -7.48
CA GLU A 293 14.39 3.05 -6.45
C GLU A 293 13.22 2.85 -5.48
N LEU A 294 13.48 2.99 -4.17
CA LEU A 294 12.45 3.05 -3.14
C LEU A 294 12.05 4.49 -2.89
N LYS A 295 10.76 4.80 -3.03
CA LYS A 295 10.19 6.10 -2.65
C LYS A 295 9.29 5.93 -1.45
N PHE A 296 9.72 6.44 -0.30
CA PHE A 296 8.95 6.47 0.93
C PHE A 296 7.72 7.36 0.78
N ILE A 297 6.58 6.89 1.29
CA ILE A 297 5.32 7.62 1.29
C ILE A 297 4.92 8.02 2.71
N THR A 298 4.81 7.06 3.61
CA THR A 298 4.35 7.28 4.99
C THR A 298 4.63 6.07 5.88
N PHE A 299 4.34 6.20 7.17
CA PHE A 299 4.33 5.10 8.13
C PHE A 299 2.89 4.65 8.41
N ALA A 300 2.69 3.33 8.55
CA ALA A 300 1.48 2.72 9.05
C ALA A 300 1.74 2.01 10.39
N GLN A 301 0.70 1.84 11.21
CA GLN A 301 0.82 1.29 12.56
C GLN A 301 -0.25 0.22 12.78
N VAL A 302 0.12 -0.82 13.53
CA VAL A 302 -0.82 -1.81 14.04
C VAL A 302 -1.77 -1.13 15.04
N PRO A 303 -3.10 -1.21 14.87
CA PRO A 303 -4.06 -0.67 15.83
C PRO A 303 -3.79 -1.20 17.23
N GLN A 304 -3.83 -0.36 18.27
CA GLN A 304 -3.64 -0.81 19.65
C GLN A 304 -4.74 -1.78 20.08
N ASP A 305 -5.98 -1.47 19.68
CA ASP A 305 -7.17 -2.27 19.88
C ASP A 305 -7.92 -2.38 18.54
N PHE A 306 -8.24 -3.61 18.14
CA PHE A 306 -8.97 -3.90 16.90
C PHE A 306 -10.48 -3.76 17.04
N ASP A 307 -10.97 -3.71 18.27
CA ASP A 307 -12.38 -3.44 18.59
C ASP A 307 -12.64 -1.95 18.85
N ALA A 308 -11.59 -1.16 19.09
CA ALA A 308 -11.67 0.29 19.13
C ALA A 308 -11.99 0.91 17.76
N VAL A 309 -12.68 2.05 17.78
CA VAL A 309 -12.95 2.85 16.58
C VAL A 309 -11.63 3.38 16.02
N VAL A 310 -11.43 3.21 14.72
CA VAL A 310 -10.27 3.75 14.02
C VAL A 310 -10.40 5.28 13.98
N THR A 311 -9.45 5.98 14.58
CA THR A 311 -9.40 7.46 14.60
C THR A 311 -8.34 8.03 13.68
N ASN A 312 -7.43 7.20 13.16
CA ASN A 312 -6.35 7.63 12.29
C ASN A 312 -6.01 6.57 11.23
N LEU A 313 -5.82 6.99 9.98
CA LEU A 313 -5.46 6.13 8.86
C LEU A 313 -3.95 5.95 8.69
N CYS A 314 -3.12 6.84 9.26
CA CYS A 314 -1.65 6.77 9.19
C CYS A 314 -1.01 6.77 10.58
N ALA A 315 0.23 6.29 10.67
CA ALA A 315 0.99 6.28 11.93
C ALA A 315 1.49 7.66 12.35
N LEU A 316 1.55 8.63 11.42
CA LEU A 316 1.82 10.05 11.63
C LEU A 316 1.17 10.84 10.48
N PRO A 317 0.95 12.16 10.64
CA PRO A 317 0.81 13.08 9.51
C PRO A 317 1.89 12.82 8.43
N PRO A 318 1.54 12.78 7.14
CA PRO A 318 2.50 12.43 6.09
C PRO A 318 3.71 13.37 6.01
N ASP A 319 3.52 14.66 6.28
CA ASP A 319 4.61 15.63 6.29
C ASP A 319 5.61 15.35 7.42
N TYR A 320 5.14 15.03 8.64
CA TYR A 320 6.04 14.58 9.72
C TYR A 320 6.73 13.27 9.34
N ALA A 321 5.98 12.30 8.79
CA ALA A 321 6.53 11.01 8.38
C ALA A 321 7.62 11.16 7.31
N ILE A 322 7.41 12.05 6.32
CA ILE A 322 8.35 12.31 5.23
C ILE A 322 9.63 12.95 5.75
N GLU A 323 9.54 13.96 6.63
CA GLU A 323 10.76 14.60 7.16
C GLU A 323 11.53 13.66 8.10
N ILE A 324 10.84 12.83 8.91
CA ILE A 324 11.48 11.74 9.67
C ILE A 324 12.20 10.77 8.72
N ALA A 325 11.54 10.34 7.65
CA ALA A 325 12.13 9.41 6.68
C ALA A 325 13.38 10.00 6.01
N ARG A 326 13.34 11.28 5.61
CA ARG A 326 14.51 11.98 5.04
C ARG A 326 15.65 12.11 6.04
N CYS A 327 15.35 12.45 7.30
CA CYS A 327 16.33 12.47 8.39
C CYS A 327 16.98 11.09 8.61
N LEU A 328 16.23 10.01 8.36
CA LEU A 328 16.69 8.62 8.36
C LEU A 328 17.23 8.15 7.00
N HIS A 329 17.58 9.10 6.12
CA HIS A 329 18.22 8.90 4.81
C HIS A 329 17.39 8.11 3.79
N LEU A 330 16.07 8.03 3.95
CA LEU A 330 15.19 7.48 2.92
C LEU A 330 14.87 8.53 1.85
N SER A 331 14.91 8.11 0.59
CA SER A 331 14.31 8.86 -0.52
C SER A 331 12.80 8.87 -0.33
N ALA A 332 12.20 10.04 -0.20
CA ALA A 332 10.78 10.22 0.09
C ALA A 332 10.06 11.03 -1.00
N THR A 333 8.74 10.86 -1.08
CA THR A 333 7.90 11.69 -1.95
C THR A 333 7.94 13.16 -1.53
N GLU A 334 7.67 14.05 -2.48
CA GLU A 334 7.48 15.47 -2.21
C GLU A 334 6.06 15.72 -1.73
N TYR A 335 5.90 16.79 -0.95
CA TYR A 335 4.60 17.21 -0.46
C TYR A 335 4.42 18.73 -0.43
N ASP A 336 3.17 19.12 -0.63
CA ASP A 336 2.61 20.44 -0.41
C ASP A 336 1.62 20.41 0.75
N ILE A 337 1.36 21.57 1.32
CA ILE A 337 0.34 21.79 2.34
C ILE A 337 -0.65 22.80 1.76
N ILE A 338 -1.94 22.45 1.78
CA ILE A 338 -3.01 23.38 1.44
C ILE A 338 -4.05 23.44 2.56
N GLU A 339 -4.69 24.59 2.68
CA GLU A 339 -5.85 24.77 3.54
C GLU A 339 -7.06 24.03 2.95
N ASN A 340 -7.95 23.54 3.82
CA ASN A 340 -9.19 22.90 3.38
C ASN A 340 -10.29 23.92 3.05
N GLU A 341 -9.92 24.94 2.27
CA GLU A 341 -10.83 25.98 1.81
C GLU A 341 -11.40 25.66 0.44
N PRO A 342 -12.66 26.03 0.14
CA PRO A 342 -13.32 25.55 -1.05
C PRO A 342 -12.62 25.77 -2.38
N HIS A 343 -12.28 27.02 -2.60
CA HIS A 343 -11.62 27.48 -3.82
C HIS A 343 -10.20 26.90 -3.94
N ILE A 344 -9.44 26.81 -2.83
CA ILE A 344 -8.07 26.29 -2.81
C ILE A 344 -8.04 24.81 -3.17
N LEU A 345 -8.92 24.01 -2.54
CA LEU A 345 -9.00 22.57 -2.84
C LEU A 345 -9.39 22.33 -4.30
N ASN A 346 -10.36 23.08 -4.82
CA ASN A 346 -10.78 22.97 -6.21
C ASN A 346 -9.64 23.29 -7.16
N GLU A 347 -8.99 24.45 -6.97
CA GLU A 347 -7.86 24.88 -7.79
C GLU A 347 -6.75 23.83 -7.77
N TYR A 348 -6.43 23.26 -6.60
CA TYR A 348 -5.42 22.22 -6.48
C TYR A 348 -5.83 20.93 -7.22
N LEU A 349 -7.06 20.46 -7.07
CA LEU A 349 -7.57 19.27 -7.77
C LEU A 349 -7.60 19.45 -9.30
N THR A 350 -8.05 20.61 -9.76
CA THR A 350 -8.02 20.99 -11.17
C THR A 350 -6.57 21.05 -11.66
N SER A 351 -5.64 21.61 -10.88
CA SER A 351 -4.22 21.63 -11.24
C SER A 351 -3.69 20.22 -11.45
N ILE A 352 -4.00 19.26 -10.55
CA ILE A 352 -3.55 17.86 -10.66
C ILE A 352 -4.05 17.23 -11.95
N LYS A 353 -5.34 17.39 -12.25
CA LYS A 353 -6.00 16.81 -13.42
C LYS A 353 -5.25 17.12 -14.73
N TYR A 354 -4.69 18.33 -14.83
CA TYR A 354 -3.99 18.84 -16.01
C TYR A 354 -2.46 18.69 -15.98
N ARG A 355 -1.87 18.14 -14.91
CA ARG A 355 -0.43 17.84 -14.89
C ARG A 355 -0.07 16.81 -15.97
N HIS A 356 1.15 16.90 -16.48
CA HIS A 356 1.73 16.01 -17.50
C HIS A 356 2.86 15.18 -16.88
N GLU A 357 3.18 14.03 -17.49
CA GLU A 357 4.30 13.15 -17.07
C GLU A 357 4.28 12.67 -15.60
N CYS A 358 3.09 12.61 -15.00
CA CYS A 358 2.93 12.07 -13.66
C CYS A 358 1.58 11.35 -13.53
N GLU A 359 1.50 10.43 -12.56
CA GLU A 359 0.25 9.73 -12.29
C GLU A 359 -0.80 10.64 -11.64
N GLY A 360 -0.38 11.52 -10.74
CA GLY A 360 -1.26 12.48 -10.05
C GLY A 360 -0.79 12.76 -8.63
N SER A 361 -1.73 12.90 -7.69
CA SER A 361 -1.47 13.17 -6.28
C SER A 361 -2.30 12.30 -5.33
N VAL A 362 -1.83 12.13 -4.11
CA VAL A 362 -2.59 11.60 -2.97
C VAL A 362 -2.73 12.70 -1.92
N LEU A 363 -3.97 13.04 -1.60
CA LEU A 363 -4.35 14.07 -0.64
C LEU A 363 -4.73 13.39 0.68
N TYR A 364 -4.11 13.83 1.77
CA TYR A 364 -4.35 13.34 3.12
C TYR A 364 -5.06 14.43 3.91
N PHE A 365 -6.27 14.15 4.36
CA PHE A 365 -7.12 15.10 5.08
C PHE A 365 -6.86 14.96 6.58
N LEU A 366 -6.44 16.04 7.22
CA LEU A 366 -6.09 16.07 8.64
C LEU A 366 -7.11 16.88 9.41
N ASN A 367 -7.62 16.34 10.51
CA ASN A 367 -8.44 17.11 11.46
C ASN A 367 -7.55 17.99 12.36
N LYS A 368 -8.17 18.76 13.27
CA LYS A 368 -7.47 19.67 14.20
C LYS A 368 -6.49 18.99 15.16
N ASN A 369 -6.57 17.67 15.31
CA ASN A 369 -5.71 16.86 16.17
C ASN A 369 -4.60 16.15 15.36
N ASP A 370 -4.33 16.57 14.12
CA ASP A 370 -3.34 15.95 13.24
C ASP A 370 -3.60 14.45 12.96
N GLN A 371 -4.87 14.03 13.03
CA GLN A 371 -5.29 12.69 12.65
C GLN A 371 -5.65 12.68 11.16
N VAL A 372 -5.12 11.70 10.43
CA VAL A 372 -5.49 11.49 9.03
C VAL A 372 -6.86 10.83 8.99
N ILE A 373 -7.89 11.62 8.72
CA ILE A 373 -9.29 11.19 8.69
C ILE A 373 -9.69 10.62 7.32
N GLY A 374 -8.91 10.87 6.27
CA GLY A 374 -9.21 10.36 4.95
C GLY A 374 -8.08 10.55 3.95
N LEU A 375 -8.10 9.73 2.90
CA LEU A 375 -7.18 9.80 1.78
C LEU A 375 -7.97 9.85 0.48
N LEU A 376 -7.53 10.72 -0.44
CA LEU A 376 -8.09 10.84 -1.77
C LEU A 376 -6.95 10.76 -2.80
N LYS A 377 -7.02 9.80 -3.72
CA LYS A 377 -6.16 9.82 -4.91
C LYS A 377 -6.85 10.64 -6.01
N LYS A 378 -6.09 11.54 -6.64
CA LYS A 378 -6.48 12.25 -7.86
C LYS A 378 -5.43 12.00 -8.94
N LYS A 379 -5.83 11.43 -10.08
CA LYS A 379 -4.97 11.10 -11.22
C LYS A 379 -5.06 12.17 -12.31
N THR A 380 -4.01 12.26 -13.11
CA THR A 380 -3.98 13.12 -14.28
C THR A 380 -4.79 12.50 -15.43
N ILE A 381 -5.36 13.33 -16.29
CA ILE A 381 -5.99 12.85 -17.54
C ILE A 381 -4.97 12.10 -18.40
N TRP A 382 -3.77 12.68 -18.51
CA TRP A 382 -2.65 12.11 -19.26
C TRP A 382 -2.40 10.65 -18.84
N TYR A 383 -2.27 10.39 -17.54
CA TYR A 383 -2.00 9.06 -17.03
C TYR A 383 -3.15 8.08 -17.31
N VAL A 384 -4.41 8.50 -17.07
CA VAL A 384 -5.58 7.64 -17.22
C VAL A 384 -5.77 7.21 -18.69
N LEU A 385 -5.58 8.13 -19.63
CA LEU A 385 -5.69 7.84 -21.06
C LEU A 385 -4.56 6.93 -21.56
N LEU A 386 -3.32 7.18 -21.17
CA LEU A 386 -2.18 6.31 -21.53
C LEU A 386 -2.32 4.90 -20.95
N ARG A 387 -2.77 4.78 -19.69
CA ARG A 387 -3.07 3.48 -19.09
C ARG A 387 -4.12 2.73 -19.89
N ALA A 388 -5.20 3.41 -20.30
CA ALA A 388 -6.25 2.80 -21.10
C ALA A 388 -5.75 2.32 -22.47
N ILE A 389 -4.89 3.08 -23.16
CA ILE A 389 -4.26 2.64 -24.41
C ILE A 389 -3.43 1.37 -24.16
N ARG A 390 -2.52 1.38 -23.18
CA ARG A 390 -1.68 0.23 -22.82
C ARG A 390 -2.50 -1.03 -22.57
N GLU A 391 -3.54 -0.93 -21.75
CA GLU A 391 -4.39 -2.06 -21.36
C GLU A 391 -5.17 -2.66 -22.54
N LYS A 392 -5.50 -1.87 -23.58
CA LYS A 392 -6.16 -2.39 -24.79
C LYS A 392 -5.17 -2.88 -25.85
N ALA A 393 -4.00 -2.26 -25.97
CA ALA A 393 -2.96 -2.69 -26.89
C ALA A 393 -2.36 -4.06 -26.50
N ARG A 394 -2.21 -4.34 -25.20
CA ARG A 394 -1.58 -5.59 -24.72
C ARG A 394 -2.31 -6.87 -25.16
N PRO A 395 -3.64 -7.03 -25.02
CA PRO A 395 -4.36 -8.20 -25.55
C PRO A 395 -4.23 -8.35 -27.07
N MET A 396 -4.23 -7.25 -27.82
CA MET A 396 -4.08 -7.27 -29.28
C MET A 396 -2.78 -7.95 -29.70
N LEU A 397 -1.64 -7.55 -29.10
CA LEU A 397 -0.35 -8.20 -29.34
C LEU A 397 -0.33 -9.65 -28.84
N SER A 398 -1.01 -9.95 -27.72
CA SER A 398 -1.10 -11.33 -27.23
C SER A 398 -1.79 -12.27 -28.21
N HIS A 399 -2.85 -11.83 -28.89
CA HIS A 399 -3.54 -12.62 -29.91
C HIS A 399 -2.68 -12.77 -31.17
N TRP A 400 -1.95 -11.72 -31.54
CA TRP A 400 -0.99 -11.79 -32.64
C TRP A 400 0.13 -12.79 -32.39
N GLU A 401 0.71 -12.81 -31.19
CA GLU A 401 1.79 -13.74 -30.82
C GLU A 401 1.36 -15.21 -30.84
N LYS A 402 0.13 -15.49 -30.38
CA LYS A 402 -0.43 -16.85 -30.31
C LYS A 402 -0.96 -17.34 -31.66
N ASP A 403 -1.84 -16.56 -32.28
CA ASP A 403 -2.68 -17.03 -33.39
C ASP A 403 -2.37 -16.32 -34.72
N ARG A 404 -1.42 -15.39 -34.73
CA ARG A 404 -1.14 -14.50 -35.88
C ARG A 404 -2.38 -13.74 -36.37
N LYS A 405 -3.30 -13.45 -35.45
CA LYS A 405 -4.50 -12.64 -35.70
C LYS A 405 -4.35 -11.29 -35.00
N MET A 406 -4.29 -10.23 -35.80
CA MET A 406 -4.22 -8.85 -35.29
C MET A 406 -5.59 -8.21 -35.40
N ASP A 407 -6.27 -8.04 -34.26
CA ASP A 407 -7.60 -7.44 -34.21
C ASP A 407 -7.53 -5.91 -34.03
N LEU A 408 -6.98 -5.25 -35.05
CA LEU A 408 -6.76 -3.80 -35.03
C LEU A 408 -8.10 -3.02 -34.96
N PRO A 409 -9.13 -3.31 -35.79
CA PRO A 409 -10.39 -2.56 -35.75
C PRO A 409 -11.10 -2.64 -34.39
N ASP A 410 -11.23 -3.83 -33.80
CA ASP A 410 -11.84 -4.00 -32.46
C ASP A 410 -11.05 -3.23 -31.40
N THR A 411 -9.72 -3.30 -31.44
CA THR A 411 -8.87 -2.62 -30.46
C THR A 411 -9.06 -1.09 -30.52
N LEU A 412 -9.14 -0.52 -31.73
CA LEU A 412 -9.41 0.91 -31.93
C LEU A 412 -10.80 1.31 -31.41
N GLU A 413 -11.82 0.48 -31.67
CA GLU A 413 -13.17 0.72 -31.18
C GLU A 413 -13.22 0.68 -29.65
N ARG A 414 -12.55 -0.31 -29.03
CA ARG A 414 -12.50 -0.46 -27.57
C ARG A 414 -11.78 0.70 -26.88
N VAL A 415 -10.73 1.24 -27.48
CA VAL A 415 -10.04 2.43 -26.97
C VAL A 415 -10.92 3.67 -27.11
N THR A 416 -11.55 3.87 -28.27
CA THR A 416 -12.50 4.98 -28.50
C THR A 416 -13.64 4.96 -27.49
N ARG A 417 -14.28 3.80 -27.30
CA ARG A 417 -15.34 3.59 -26.32
C ARG A 417 -14.87 3.89 -24.90
N ARG A 418 -13.66 3.42 -24.55
CA ARG A 418 -13.09 3.70 -23.23
C ARG A 418 -12.79 5.18 -23.04
N PHE A 419 -12.29 5.88 -24.05
CA PHE A 419 -12.02 7.32 -23.97
C PHE A 419 -13.31 8.14 -23.81
N ASN A 420 -14.38 7.77 -24.52
CA ASN A 420 -15.70 8.39 -24.32
C ASN A 420 -16.23 8.17 -22.91
N ALA A 421 -16.00 6.99 -22.32
CA ALA A 421 -16.30 6.79 -20.90
C ALA A 421 -15.42 7.73 -20.05
N ILE A 422 -14.09 7.68 -20.18
CA ILE A 422 -13.11 8.54 -19.47
C ILE A 422 -13.50 10.01 -19.48
N GLN A 423 -13.87 10.54 -20.64
CA GLN A 423 -14.31 11.91 -20.79
C GLN A 423 -15.53 12.25 -19.92
N LYS A 424 -16.51 11.35 -19.80
CA LYS A 424 -17.73 11.61 -19.02
C LYS A 424 -17.46 11.72 -17.52
N TRP A 425 -16.54 10.93 -16.97
CA TRP A 425 -16.24 10.97 -15.53
C TRP A 425 -15.12 11.93 -15.17
N LEU A 426 -14.13 12.15 -16.05
CA LEU A 426 -13.09 13.16 -15.84
C LEU A 426 -13.46 14.54 -16.39
N LEU A 427 -14.58 14.71 -17.10
CA LEU A 427 -15.13 15.99 -17.56
C LEU A 427 -14.10 16.87 -18.30
N PHE A 428 -13.48 16.35 -19.35
CA PHE A 428 -12.63 17.17 -20.25
C PHE A 428 -13.28 17.38 -21.61
N SER A 429 -12.83 18.42 -22.32
CA SER A 429 -13.47 18.87 -23.56
C SER A 429 -13.48 17.82 -24.69
N ASN A 430 -14.45 17.96 -25.60
CA ASN A 430 -14.51 17.16 -26.84
C ASN A 430 -13.26 17.33 -27.71
N GLU A 431 -12.64 18.52 -27.68
CA GLU A 431 -11.40 18.79 -28.41
C GLU A 431 -10.25 17.91 -27.90
N ILE A 432 -10.03 17.89 -26.57
CA ILE A 432 -9.02 17.02 -25.94
C ILE A 432 -9.32 15.54 -26.26
N LEU A 433 -10.59 15.13 -26.16
CA LEU A 433 -11.00 13.77 -26.49
C LEU A 433 -10.62 13.40 -27.94
N HIS A 434 -10.92 14.27 -28.89
CA HIS A 434 -10.63 14.04 -30.30
C HIS A 434 -9.12 13.92 -30.56
N GLN A 435 -8.32 14.82 -30.00
CA GLN A 435 -6.85 14.80 -30.11
C GLN A 435 -6.27 13.49 -29.57
N TRP A 436 -6.73 13.06 -28.39
CA TRP A 436 -6.30 11.78 -27.81
C TRP A 436 -6.77 10.57 -28.61
N GLN A 437 -8.00 10.55 -29.12
CA GLN A 437 -8.49 9.45 -29.98
C GLN A 437 -7.66 9.31 -31.25
N MET A 438 -7.31 10.45 -31.88
CA MET A 438 -6.46 10.47 -33.06
C MET A 438 -5.05 9.95 -32.74
N LEU A 439 -4.44 10.41 -31.65
CA LEU A 439 -3.12 9.97 -31.23
C LEU A 439 -3.10 8.48 -30.86
N ALA A 440 -4.10 8.00 -30.12
CA ALA A 440 -4.24 6.59 -29.76
C ALA A 440 -4.40 5.70 -31.00
N LYS A 441 -5.18 6.13 -32.00
CA LYS A 441 -5.33 5.40 -33.26
C LYS A 441 -4.01 5.25 -34.00
N GLN A 442 -3.22 6.34 -34.07
CA GLN A 442 -1.90 6.32 -34.68
C GLN A 442 -0.95 5.37 -33.93
N PHE A 443 -0.89 5.46 -32.60
CA PHE A 443 -0.04 4.59 -31.78
C PHE A 443 -0.40 3.11 -31.91
N ILE A 444 -1.69 2.75 -31.83
CA ILE A 444 -2.13 1.35 -31.93
C ILE A 444 -1.84 0.79 -33.32
N THR A 445 -1.99 1.60 -34.37
CA THR A 445 -1.62 1.21 -35.74
C THR A 445 -0.11 0.99 -35.85
N TRP A 446 0.69 1.93 -35.34
CA TRP A 446 2.16 1.83 -35.31
C TRP A 446 2.64 0.58 -34.55
N ILE A 447 2.09 0.31 -33.36
CA ILE A 447 2.38 -0.91 -32.59
C ILE A 447 1.99 -2.17 -33.36
N ALA A 448 0.83 -2.18 -34.03
CA ALA A 448 0.41 -3.35 -34.80
C ALA A 448 1.37 -3.65 -35.96
N GLU A 449 1.90 -2.63 -36.62
CA GLU A 449 2.90 -2.79 -37.70
C GLU A 449 4.25 -3.25 -37.17
N GLU A 450 4.76 -2.63 -36.10
CA GLU A 450 6.03 -3.03 -35.48
C GLU A 450 5.95 -4.44 -34.86
N GLY A 451 4.78 -4.82 -34.33
CA GLY A 451 4.48 -6.17 -33.85
C GLY A 451 4.44 -7.21 -34.99
N LYS A 452 3.89 -6.87 -36.16
CA LYS A 452 3.97 -7.72 -37.36
C LYS A 452 5.40 -7.92 -37.83
N ARG A 453 6.24 -6.89 -37.69
CA ARG A 453 7.69 -6.93 -37.97
C ARG A 453 8.52 -7.62 -36.86
N LYS A 454 7.88 -8.07 -35.77
CA LYS A 454 8.52 -8.68 -34.59
C LYS A 454 9.54 -7.75 -33.90
N LYS A 455 9.37 -6.43 -34.03
CA LYS A 455 10.20 -5.44 -33.33
C LYS A 455 9.65 -5.06 -31.95
N ILE A 456 8.35 -5.31 -31.72
CA ILE A 456 7.65 -5.07 -30.47
C ILE A 456 6.85 -6.32 -30.13
N THR A 457 6.86 -6.67 -28.85
CA THR A 457 6.15 -7.80 -28.24
C THR A 457 5.15 -7.30 -27.20
N ARG A 458 4.31 -8.22 -26.71
CA ARG A 458 3.40 -7.96 -25.60
C ARG A 458 4.15 -7.57 -24.33
N VAL A 459 5.34 -8.13 -24.11
CA VAL A 459 6.18 -7.83 -22.93
C VAL A 459 6.64 -6.39 -22.98
N ASP A 460 7.06 -5.88 -24.14
CA ASP A 460 7.49 -4.48 -24.27
C ASP A 460 6.34 -3.50 -23.95
N VAL A 461 5.10 -3.80 -24.35
CA VAL A 461 3.91 -3.00 -23.96
C VAL A 461 3.55 -3.17 -22.49
N ALA A 462 3.88 -4.32 -21.89
CA ALA A 462 3.64 -4.55 -20.47
C ALA A 462 4.67 -3.81 -19.61
N ASP A 463 5.96 -3.88 -19.94
CA ASP A 463 7.05 -3.54 -19.03
C ASP A 463 7.84 -2.30 -19.48
N GLU A 464 7.77 -1.92 -20.76
CA GLU A 464 8.50 -0.79 -21.35
C GLU A 464 7.58 0.26 -22.00
N TYR A 465 6.29 0.23 -21.69
CA TYR A 465 5.28 1.10 -22.29
C TYR A 465 5.69 2.58 -22.45
N PRO A 466 6.17 3.29 -21.41
CA PRO A 466 6.62 4.68 -21.56
C PRO A 466 7.73 4.87 -22.59
N LYS A 467 8.68 3.94 -22.71
CA LYS A 467 9.77 4.04 -23.70
C LYS A 467 9.22 3.88 -25.11
N LEU A 468 8.30 2.92 -25.31
CA LEU A 468 7.62 2.73 -26.59
C LEU A 468 6.78 3.94 -26.97
N TRP A 469 6.07 4.53 -26.00
CA TRP A 469 5.29 5.74 -26.20
C TRP A 469 6.18 6.92 -26.62
N SER A 470 7.27 7.18 -25.89
CA SER A 470 8.24 8.22 -26.27
C SER A 470 8.84 7.99 -27.65
N ARG A 471 9.21 6.75 -27.99
CA ARG A 471 9.73 6.38 -29.31
C ARG A 471 8.71 6.64 -30.42
N PHE A 472 7.45 6.27 -30.21
CA PHE A 472 6.37 6.55 -31.15
C PHE A 472 6.21 8.06 -31.39
N LEU A 473 6.13 8.86 -30.33
CA LEU A 473 5.99 10.32 -30.45
C LEU A 473 7.15 10.92 -31.25
N GLN A 474 8.37 10.47 -31.00
CA GLN A 474 9.57 10.91 -31.73
C GLN A 474 9.55 10.49 -33.21
N GLU A 475 9.30 9.21 -33.51
CA GLU A 475 9.32 8.69 -34.88
C GLU A 475 8.19 9.27 -35.76
N THR A 476 7.07 9.66 -35.15
CA THR A 476 5.90 10.17 -35.86
C THR A 476 5.73 11.69 -35.76
N ASN A 477 6.66 12.38 -35.10
CA ASN A 477 6.62 13.82 -34.83
C ASN A 477 5.29 14.27 -34.19
N ASN A 478 4.78 13.47 -33.25
CA ASN A 478 3.58 13.76 -32.48
C ASN A 478 3.92 14.33 -31.10
N ASN A 479 2.92 14.92 -30.44
CA ASN A 479 2.99 15.31 -29.03
C ASN A 479 1.73 14.84 -28.29
N ASP A 480 1.83 14.71 -26.97
CA ASP A 480 0.71 14.31 -26.10
C ASP A 480 0.41 15.34 -24.99
N ASN A 481 1.07 16.50 -25.03
CA ASN A 481 0.90 17.58 -24.07
C ASN A 481 -0.22 18.56 -24.49
N PHE A 482 -1.39 18.00 -24.78
CA PHE A 482 -2.58 18.77 -25.19
C PHE A 482 -3.13 19.65 -24.06
N MET A 483 -2.80 19.33 -22.82
CA MET A 483 -3.42 19.94 -21.63
C MET A 483 -2.84 21.32 -21.30
N LYS A 484 -1.58 21.61 -21.69
CA LYS A 484 -0.91 22.89 -21.41
C LYS A 484 -1.65 24.10 -22.00
N ALA A 485 -2.38 23.91 -23.10
CA ALA A 485 -3.14 24.96 -23.77
C ALA A 485 -4.49 25.29 -23.09
N MET A 486 -4.92 24.51 -22.08
CA MET A 486 -6.28 24.53 -21.53
C MET A 486 -6.37 25.06 -20.10
N THR A 487 -5.23 25.28 -19.43
CA THR A 487 -5.17 25.84 -18.06
C THR A 487 -5.89 27.18 -17.93
N ASP A 488 -6.13 27.89 -19.04
CA ASP A 488 -6.60 29.27 -19.03
C ASP A 488 -8.12 29.45 -19.17
N LYS A 489 -8.93 28.39 -19.42
CA LYS A 489 -10.27 28.64 -20.00
C LYS A 489 -11.51 27.90 -19.51
N ASN A 490 -11.48 27.01 -18.52
CA ASN A 490 -12.74 26.42 -18.04
C ASN A 490 -12.75 26.21 -16.53
N GLY A 491 -13.57 27.00 -15.83
CA GLY A 491 -13.98 26.71 -14.47
C GLY A 491 -14.80 25.42 -14.48
N GLU A 492 -14.28 24.39 -13.82
CA GLU A 492 -15.05 23.20 -13.52
C GLU A 492 -16.25 23.57 -12.63
N GLU A 493 -17.33 22.77 -12.72
CA GLU A 493 -18.36 22.80 -11.69
C GLU A 493 -17.72 22.57 -10.32
N ASP A 494 -18.11 23.41 -9.37
CA ASP A 494 -17.55 23.48 -8.03
C ASP A 494 -17.55 22.09 -7.35
N VAL A 495 -16.37 21.48 -7.13
CA VAL A 495 -16.25 20.23 -6.35
C VAL A 495 -16.86 20.43 -4.95
N TRP A 496 -16.96 21.66 -4.45
CA TRP A 496 -17.71 21.97 -3.23
C TRP A 496 -19.21 21.90 -3.38
N LYS A 497 -19.79 22.19 -4.54
CA LYS A 497 -21.19 21.89 -4.82
C LYS A 497 -21.43 20.38 -4.69
N GLN A 498 -20.54 19.56 -5.25
CA GLN A 498 -20.61 18.10 -5.06
C GLN A 498 -20.47 17.71 -3.58
N LEU A 499 -19.49 18.26 -2.86
CA LEU A 499 -19.34 18.03 -1.41
C LEU A 499 -20.51 18.59 -0.58
N ASN A 500 -21.23 19.63 -1.04
CA ASN A 500 -22.35 20.29 -0.35
C ASN A 500 -23.63 19.48 -0.48
N GLU A 501 -23.84 18.89 -1.66
CA GLU A 501 -24.96 18.01 -1.95
C GLU A 501 -24.75 16.62 -1.32
N MET A 502 -23.51 16.27 -0.97
CA MET A 502 -23.14 15.03 -0.28
C MET A 502 -23.43 15.13 1.22
N LYS A 503 -24.50 14.46 1.67
CA LYS A 503 -24.68 14.17 3.10
C LYS A 503 -23.91 12.91 3.45
N ILE A 504 -22.99 12.99 4.42
CA ILE A 504 -22.69 11.79 5.20
C ILE A 504 -23.95 11.53 6.02
N GLU A 505 -24.63 10.41 5.76
CA GLU A 505 -25.61 9.91 6.71
C GLU A 505 -24.86 9.75 8.03
N GLU A 506 -25.09 10.65 8.98
CA GLU A 506 -24.65 10.49 10.36
C GLU A 506 -25.32 9.21 10.87
N LYS A 507 -24.65 8.08 10.69
CA LYS A 507 -25.05 6.85 11.33
C LYS A 507 -24.81 7.08 12.81
N LYS A 508 -25.87 7.45 13.53
CA LYS A 508 -25.90 7.31 14.99
C LYS A 508 -25.37 5.91 15.29
N PRO A 509 -24.29 5.78 16.07
CA PRO A 509 -23.77 4.47 16.39
C PRO A 509 -24.93 3.65 16.93
N LYS A 510 -25.30 2.58 16.24
CA LYS A 510 -26.23 1.60 16.79
C LYS A 510 -25.46 0.91 17.91
N TYR A 511 -25.42 1.55 19.08
CA TYR A 511 -25.06 0.89 20.31
C TYR A 511 -26.04 -0.27 20.44
N ASP A 512 -25.54 -1.49 20.29
CA ASP A 512 -26.32 -2.69 20.50
C ASP A 512 -26.58 -2.78 22.02
N GLU A 513 -27.63 -2.10 22.49
CA GLU A 513 -28.03 -2.07 23.90
C GLU A 513 -28.30 -3.49 24.47
N ARG A 514 -28.41 -4.50 23.59
CA ARG A 514 -28.59 -5.91 23.96
C ARG A 514 -27.40 -6.54 24.68
N LYS A 515 -26.25 -5.86 24.80
CA LYS A 515 -25.10 -6.37 25.58
C LYS A 515 -25.02 -5.84 27.03
N LYS A 516 -25.99 -5.06 27.52
CA LYS A 516 -25.94 -4.50 28.89
C LYS A 516 -26.84 -5.16 29.96
N THR A 517 -27.55 -6.25 29.66
CA THR A 517 -28.38 -6.95 30.65
C THR A 517 -28.15 -8.46 30.66
N LYS A 518 -26.99 -8.87 31.16
CA LYS A 518 -26.90 -10.10 31.98
C LYS A 518 -26.11 -9.76 33.23
N GLN A 519 -26.83 -9.50 34.32
CA GLN A 519 -26.26 -9.49 35.66
C GLN A 519 -25.74 -10.91 35.97
N PRO A 520 -24.54 -11.05 36.55
CA PRO A 520 -23.99 -12.34 36.96
C PRO A 520 -24.50 -12.71 38.36
N SER A 521 -25.79 -12.99 38.52
CA SER A 521 -26.35 -13.46 39.81
C SER A 521 -26.95 -14.87 39.80
N ASP A 522 -27.20 -15.49 38.64
CA ASP A 522 -27.97 -16.74 38.58
C ASP A 522 -27.16 -17.87 37.90
N LEU A 523 -25.94 -18.12 38.38
CA LEU A 523 -25.26 -19.39 38.15
C LEU A 523 -25.36 -20.22 39.42
N GLU A 524 -26.44 -20.98 39.52
CA GLU A 524 -26.55 -22.10 40.45
C GLU A 524 -25.45 -23.13 40.12
N TYR A 525 -24.70 -23.50 41.15
CA TYR A 525 -23.82 -24.66 41.14
C TYR A 525 -24.69 -25.92 41.15
N GLU A 526 -24.69 -26.69 40.07
CA GLU A 526 -25.02 -28.11 40.14
C GLU A 526 -23.72 -28.91 40.31
N GLU A 527 -23.57 -29.46 41.51
CA GLU A 527 -22.59 -30.48 41.87
C GLU A 527 -22.98 -31.86 41.31
N ASP A 528 -21.95 -32.70 41.16
CA ASP A 528 -21.94 -34.15 41.14
C ASP A 528 -22.49 -34.91 39.91
N ILE A 529 -21.56 -35.32 39.04
CA ILE A 529 -21.61 -36.67 38.45
C ILE A 529 -20.25 -37.35 38.62
N ASP A 530 -20.26 -38.31 39.54
CA ASP A 530 -19.29 -39.37 39.79
C ASP A 530 -19.11 -40.27 38.55
N LEU A 531 -17.88 -40.42 38.07
CA LEU A 531 -17.51 -41.38 37.03
C LEU A 531 -16.44 -42.32 37.56
N SER A 532 -16.94 -43.42 38.13
CA SER A 532 -16.17 -44.62 38.42
C SER A 532 -15.72 -45.33 37.14
N LEU A 533 -14.48 -45.81 37.21
CA LEU A 533 -13.76 -46.66 36.28
C LEU A 533 -14.55 -47.91 35.88
N LYS A 534 -14.55 -48.25 34.58
CA LYS A 534 -14.55 -49.63 34.10
C LYS A 534 -13.70 -49.79 32.83
N ASP A 535 -12.88 -50.82 32.90
CA ASP A 535 -12.01 -51.41 31.88
C ASP A 535 -12.75 -52.05 30.70
N ALA A 536 -11.93 -52.51 29.74
CA ALA A 536 -12.13 -53.47 28.64
C ALA A 536 -12.00 -52.80 27.26
N ASP A 537 -10.86 -52.95 26.58
CA ASP A 537 -10.38 -54.13 25.82
C ASP A 537 -11.01 -54.25 24.41
N GLU A 538 -10.08 -54.23 23.45
CA GLU A 538 -9.97 -55.09 22.27
C GLU A 538 -10.90 -54.95 21.04
N ASN A 539 -10.21 -55.05 19.90
CA ASN A 539 -10.57 -55.61 18.60
C ASN A 539 -11.03 -54.68 17.46
N ASP A 540 -10.05 -54.47 16.56
CA ASP A 540 -9.99 -55.01 15.20
C ASP A 540 -10.85 -54.49 14.03
N GLU A 541 -10.10 -54.33 12.93
CA GLU A 541 -10.38 -54.65 11.52
C GLU A 541 -11.15 -53.69 10.59
N GLU A 542 -10.39 -53.27 9.57
CA GLU A 542 -10.68 -53.16 8.13
C GLU A 542 -12.14 -53.20 7.62
N ASN A 543 -12.57 -52.09 7.01
CA ASN A 543 -12.78 -51.95 5.55
C ASN A 543 -13.02 -50.47 5.16
#